data_AF-A0A3D0PBS9-F1
#
_entry.id   AF-A0A3D0PBS9-F1
#
_cell.length_a   1.000
_cell.length_b   1.000
_cell.length_c   1.000
_cell.angle_alpha   90.00
_cell.angle_beta   90.00
_cell.angle_gamma   90.00
#
_symmetry.space_group_name_H-M   'P 1'
#
loop_
_entity.id
_entity.type
_entity.pdbx_description
1 polymer ?
#
loop_
_entity_poly.entity_id
_entity_poly.type
_entity_poly.pdbx_seq_one_letter_code
_entity_poly.pdbx_strand_id
1 'polypeptide(L)'
;MRHDLPLGLRHGGRPLKSWLTTAEPPWWLAFLAGGLAGLALPPLGWPWLLWIALVPLWRLSWRGGAVWGAAAVLVSHRWLLALHPLDWLGVPGLLSAPLVIGLWLICGVAAALLVGLWCALVQRAGPARLSTALSAA
;
A
#
# COMPACT_ATOMS: atom_id res chain seq x y z
N MET A 1 35.70 -47.88 -1.92
CA MET A 1 35.56 -46.89 -3.00
C MET A 1 34.44 -45.94 -2.64
N ARG A 2 34.78 -44.76 -2.11
CA ARG A 2 33.84 -43.67 -1.83
C ARG A 2 33.98 -42.70 -2.99
N HIS A 3 32.89 -42.45 -3.73
CA HIS A 3 32.88 -41.41 -4.75
C HIS A 3 32.79 -40.07 -4.04
N ASP A 4 33.90 -39.32 -4.05
CA ASP A 4 33.95 -37.94 -3.61
C ASP A 4 33.15 -37.08 -4.59
N LEU A 5 31.89 -36.77 -4.23
CA LEU A 5 31.12 -35.74 -4.92
C LEU A 5 31.66 -34.36 -4.54
N PRO A 6 31.93 -33.47 -5.51
CA PRO A 6 32.58 -32.20 -5.27
C PRO A 6 31.73 -31.29 -4.37
N LEU A 7 32.36 -30.82 -3.29
CA LEU A 7 31.85 -29.88 -2.27
C LEU A 7 31.39 -28.50 -2.81
N GLY A 8 31.42 -28.29 -4.13
CA GLY A 8 31.06 -27.03 -4.80
C GLY A 8 29.55 -26.73 -4.91
N LEU A 9 28.67 -27.72 -4.71
CA LEU A 9 27.21 -27.51 -4.76
C LEU A 9 26.61 -27.03 -3.43
N ARG A 10 27.40 -26.94 -2.36
CA ARG A 10 26.89 -26.54 -1.04
C ARG A 10 26.65 -25.03 -0.89
N HIS A 11 27.02 -24.21 -1.89
CA HIS A 11 26.88 -22.75 -1.85
C HIS A 11 26.04 -22.15 -3.00
N GLY A 12 25.47 -22.98 -3.89
CA GLY A 12 24.70 -22.52 -5.07
C GLY A 12 23.19 -22.34 -4.85
N GLY A 13 22.73 -22.02 -3.64
CA GLY A 13 21.30 -22.09 -3.28
C GLY A 13 20.65 -20.81 -2.75
N ARG A 14 21.22 -19.63 -3.00
CA ARG A 14 20.75 -18.36 -2.41
C ARG A 14 20.24 -17.24 -3.35
N PRO A 15 19.58 -17.51 -4.51
CA PRO A 15 18.84 -16.45 -5.18
C PRO A 15 17.34 -16.44 -4.83
N LEU A 16 16.64 -17.59 -4.82
CA LEU A 16 15.16 -17.55 -4.71
C LEU A 16 14.64 -17.40 -3.27
N LYS A 17 15.27 -18.08 -2.30
CA LYS A 17 14.85 -17.99 -0.89
C LYS A 17 15.18 -16.63 -0.28
N SER A 18 16.20 -15.91 -0.76
CA SER A 18 16.51 -14.54 -0.32
C SER A 18 15.42 -13.55 -0.78
N TRP A 19 14.94 -13.64 -2.02
CA TRP A 19 13.75 -12.90 -2.48
C TRP A 19 12.50 -13.14 -1.63
N LEU A 20 12.37 -14.35 -1.06
CA LEU A 20 11.29 -14.75 -0.15
C LEU A 20 11.53 -14.36 1.32
N THR A 21 12.76 -14.03 1.73
CA THR A 21 13.11 -13.85 3.16
C THR A 21 13.58 -12.46 3.57
N THR A 22 13.85 -11.52 2.66
CA THR A 22 14.58 -10.31 3.07
C THR A 22 13.82 -9.01 2.85
N ALA A 23 13.57 -8.35 3.99
CA ALA A 23 13.15 -6.97 4.18
C ALA A 23 11.70 -6.65 3.83
N GLU A 24 11.06 -5.93 4.75
CA GLU A 24 9.82 -5.22 4.43
C GLU A 24 10.12 -4.30 3.24
N PRO A 25 9.30 -4.32 2.17
CA PRO A 25 9.45 -3.37 1.09
C PRO A 25 9.58 -1.96 1.65
N PRO A 26 10.51 -1.15 1.13
CA PRO A 26 10.84 0.12 1.74
C PRO A 26 9.63 1.06 1.68
N TRP A 27 9.47 1.91 2.69
CA TRP A 27 8.30 2.79 2.84
C TRP A 27 8.08 3.71 1.62
N TRP A 28 9.13 4.08 0.90
CA TRP A 28 9.03 4.88 -0.34
C TRP A 28 8.34 4.09 -1.47
N LEU A 29 8.50 2.77 -1.52
CA LEU A 29 7.80 1.92 -2.49
C LEU A 29 6.29 1.91 -2.20
N ALA A 30 5.92 1.82 -0.91
CA ALA A 30 4.51 1.92 -0.49
C ALA A 30 3.91 3.28 -0.89
N PHE A 31 4.66 4.36 -0.69
CA PHE A 31 4.24 5.70 -1.09
C PHE A 31 4.07 5.84 -2.62
N LEU A 32 5.07 5.41 -3.41
CA LEU A 32 5.00 5.49 -4.87
C LEU A 32 3.88 4.61 -5.45
N ALA A 33 3.73 3.38 -4.94
CA ALA A 33 2.67 2.48 -5.37
C ALA A 33 1.30 3.04 -4.99
N GLY A 34 1.14 3.61 -3.80
CA GLY A 34 -0.08 4.29 -3.39
C GLY A 34 -0.38 5.50 -4.28
N GLY A 35 0.62 6.34 -4.55
CA GLY A 35 0.49 7.48 -5.46
C GLY A 35 0.08 7.05 -6.87
N LEU A 36 0.67 5.97 -7.40
CA LEU A 36 0.26 5.36 -8.67
C LEU A 36 -1.18 4.85 -8.65
N ALA A 37 -1.63 4.24 -7.54
CA ALA A 37 -3.03 3.86 -7.38
C ALA A 37 -3.94 5.11 -7.43
N GLY A 38 -3.56 6.18 -6.74
CA GLY A 38 -4.28 7.46 -6.77
C GLY A 38 -4.35 8.09 -8.17
N LEU A 39 -3.28 7.97 -8.97
CA LEU A 39 -3.27 8.40 -10.37
C LEU A 39 -4.08 7.46 -11.29
N ALA A 40 -4.25 6.19 -10.93
CA ALA A 40 -5.10 5.28 -11.72
C ALA A 40 -6.58 5.69 -11.67
N LEU A 41 -7.00 6.39 -10.60
CA LEU A 41 -8.35 6.93 -10.43
C LEU A 41 -8.54 8.24 -11.22
N PRO A 42 -9.79 8.68 -11.46
CA PRO A 42 -10.07 9.99 -12.02
C PRO A 42 -9.34 11.09 -11.24
N PRO A 43 -8.78 12.11 -11.93
CA PRO A 43 -9.06 12.52 -13.31
C PRO A 43 -8.18 11.89 -14.41
N LEU A 44 -7.10 11.19 -14.08
CA LEU A 44 -6.23 10.57 -15.11
C LEU A 44 -6.84 9.25 -15.63
N GLY A 45 -7.44 8.45 -14.73
CA GLY A 45 -8.36 7.38 -15.11
C GLY A 45 -7.72 6.22 -15.89
N TRP A 46 -6.49 5.84 -15.56
CA TRP A 46 -5.75 4.76 -16.23
C TRP A 46 -5.81 3.46 -15.40
N PRO A 47 -6.83 2.60 -15.58
CA PRO A 47 -7.11 1.48 -14.70
C PRO A 47 -6.00 0.40 -14.70
N TRP A 48 -5.18 0.31 -15.75
CA TRP A 48 -4.07 -0.65 -15.81
C TRP A 48 -2.98 -0.36 -14.78
N LEU A 49 -2.77 0.91 -14.40
CA LEU A 49 -1.81 1.28 -13.34
C LEU A 49 -2.19 0.69 -11.98
N LEU A 50 -3.49 0.47 -11.76
CA LEU A 50 -4.03 -0.04 -10.51
C LEU A 50 -3.52 -1.47 -10.24
N TRP A 51 -3.42 -2.29 -11.29
CA TRP A 51 -2.83 -3.63 -11.20
C TRP A 51 -1.38 -3.58 -10.72
N ILE A 52 -0.56 -2.70 -11.30
CA ILE A 52 0.85 -2.52 -10.91
C ILE A 52 0.96 -2.01 -9.47
N ALA A 53 0.10 -1.07 -9.09
CA ALA A 53 0.07 -0.47 -7.75
C ALA A 53 -0.36 -1.45 -6.65
N LEU A 54 -1.18 -2.45 -6.98
CA LEU A 54 -1.66 -3.49 -6.06
C LEU A 54 -0.64 -4.58 -5.77
N VAL A 55 0.24 -4.92 -6.72
CA VAL A 55 1.27 -5.97 -6.53
C VAL A 55 2.07 -5.79 -5.22
N PRO A 56 2.65 -4.62 -4.92
CA PRO A 56 3.43 -4.44 -3.69
C PRO A 56 2.57 -4.49 -2.43
N LEU A 57 1.27 -4.13 -2.49
CA LEU A 57 0.36 -4.07 -1.35
C LEU A 57 0.26 -5.41 -0.59
N TRP A 58 0.34 -6.52 -1.30
CA TRP A 58 0.32 -7.88 -0.74
C TRP A 58 1.51 -8.24 0.13
N ARG A 59 2.61 -7.47 0.05
CA ARG A 59 3.82 -7.67 0.86
C ARG A 59 4.02 -6.58 1.91
N LEU A 60 3.14 -5.58 1.97
CA LEU A 60 3.28 -4.47 2.91
C LEU A 60 2.85 -4.89 4.32
N SER A 61 3.59 -4.40 5.32
CA SER A 61 3.15 -4.44 6.71
C SER A 61 2.01 -3.45 6.97
N TRP A 62 1.42 -3.43 8.17
CA TRP A 62 0.41 -2.44 8.56
C TRP A 62 0.85 -1.00 8.21
N ARG A 63 2.12 -0.67 8.51
CA ARG A 63 2.70 0.65 8.27
C ARG A 63 2.81 0.95 6.78
N GLY A 64 3.26 -0.02 5.99
CA GLY A 64 3.32 0.11 4.54
C GLY A 64 1.93 0.28 3.91
N GLY A 65 0.95 -0.53 4.33
CA GLY A 65 -0.44 -0.40 3.89
C GLY A 65 -1.03 0.97 4.22
N ALA A 66 -0.74 1.50 5.41
CA ALA A 66 -1.18 2.84 5.80
C ALA A 66 -0.57 3.94 4.93
N VAL A 67 0.73 3.87 4.63
CA VAL A 67 1.39 4.83 3.72
C VAL A 67 0.83 4.72 2.30
N TRP A 68 0.59 3.49 1.82
CA TRP A 68 0.00 3.25 0.51
C TRP A 68 -1.41 3.83 0.41
N GLY A 69 -2.26 3.57 1.40
CA GLY A 69 -3.64 4.06 1.46
C GLY A 69 -3.71 5.59 1.56
N ALA A 70 -2.87 6.19 2.41
CA ALA A 70 -2.73 7.64 2.50
C ALA A 70 -2.34 8.26 1.15
N ALA A 71 -1.27 7.74 0.52
CA ALA A 71 -0.79 8.27 -0.75
C ALA A 71 -1.85 8.13 -1.86
N ALA A 72 -2.55 6.99 -1.94
CA ALA A 72 -3.61 6.76 -2.92
C ALA A 72 -4.76 7.77 -2.80
N VAL A 73 -5.23 8.02 -1.57
CA VAL A 73 -6.35 8.94 -1.34
C VAL A 73 -5.92 10.39 -1.48
N LEU A 74 -4.76 10.79 -0.95
CA LEU A 74 -4.29 12.17 -1.07
C LEU A 74 -4.07 12.57 -2.54
N VAL A 75 -3.54 11.66 -3.37
CA VAL A 75 -3.33 11.91 -4.80
C VAL A 75 -4.66 11.92 -5.58
N SER A 76 -5.53 10.94 -5.36
CA SER A 76 -6.83 10.88 -6.07
C SER A 76 -7.76 12.02 -5.66
N HIS A 77 -7.76 12.42 -4.39
CA HIS A 77 -8.65 13.45 -3.85
C HIS A 77 -8.01 14.84 -3.82
N ARG A 78 -6.91 15.08 -4.56
CA ARG A 78 -6.32 16.42 -4.72
C ARG A 78 -7.31 17.46 -5.23
N TRP A 79 -8.37 17.04 -5.92
CA TRP A 79 -9.45 17.90 -6.38
C TRP A 79 -10.25 18.52 -5.22
N LEU A 80 -10.25 17.92 -4.03
CA LEU A 80 -10.85 18.52 -2.84
C LEU A 80 -10.20 19.88 -2.54
N LEU A 81 -8.89 20.02 -2.76
CA LEU A 81 -8.18 21.29 -2.56
C LEU A 81 -8.68 22.41 -3.49
N ALA A 82 -9.24 22.03 -4.65
CA ALA A 82 -9.87 22.97 -5.57
C ALA A 82 -11.30 23.35 -5.17
N LEU A 83 -11.86 22.78 -4.08
CA LEU A 83 -13.09 23.27 -3.43
C LEU A 83 -12.86 24.60 -2.69
N HIS A 84 -11.67 25.19 -2.79
CA HIS A 84 -11.31 26.48 -2.21
C HIS A 84 -12.34 27.61 -2.42
N PRO A 85 -13.16 27.67 -3.48
CA PRO A 85 -14.30 28.55 -3.43
C PRO A 85 -15.39 27.87 -2.60
N LEU A 86 -15.25 27.92 -1.27
CA LEU A 86 -16.40 28.02 -0.36
C LEU A 86 -16.91 29.47 -0.31
N ASP A 87 -16.36 30.37 -1.14
CA ASP A 87 -16.83 31.75 -1.29
C ASP A 87 -18.32 31.80 -1.69
N TRP A 88 -18.81 30.78 -2.41
CA TRP A 88 -20.24 30.61 -2.75
C TRP A 88 -21.13 30.41 -1.51
N LEU A 89 -20.56 29.95 -0.40
CA LEU A 89 -21.19 29.84 0.93
C LEU A 89 -20.88 31.07 1.80
N GLY A 90 -20.21 32.10 1.27
CA GLY A 90 -19.86 33.33 1.97
C GLY A 90 -18.68 33.23 2.92
N VAL A 91 -17.92 32.14 2.90
CA VAL A 91 -16.72 31.95 3.74
C VAL A 91 -15.51 32.61 3.07
N PRO A 92 -14.75 33.49 3.76
CA PRO A 92 -13.53 34.07 3.20
C PRO A 92 -12.52 33.00 2.80
N GLY A 93 -11.89 33.13 1.62
CA GLY A 93 -10.91 32.18 1.10
C GLY A 93 -9.78 31.78 2.07
N LEU A 94 -9.31 32.71 2.92
CA LEU A 94 -8.29 32.38 3.93
C LEU A 94 -8.79 31.39 5.00
N LEU A 95 -10.09 31.38 5.31
CA LEU A 95 -10.73 30.47 6.28
C LEU A 95 -11.20 29.17 5.62
N SER A 96 -11.50 29.18 4.31
CA SER A 96 -11.86 27.96 3.58
C SER A 96 -10.65 27.04 3.37
N ALA A 97 -9.46 27.61 3.15
CA ALA A 97 -8.22 26.86 2.96
C ALA A 97 -7.93 25.83 4.08
N PRO A 98 -7.87 26.18 5.39
CA PRO A 98 -7.58 25.21 6.45
C PRO A 98 -8.67 24.14 6.60
N LEU A 99 -9.94 24.47 6.32
CA LEU A 99 -11.04 23.51 6.36
C LEU A 99 -10.90 22.45 5.26
N VAL A 100 -10.62 22.89 4.03
CA VAL A 100 -10.45 22.00 2.88
C VAL A 100 -9.20 21.13 3.03
N ILE A 101 -8.09 21.68 3.52
CA ILE A 101 -6.89 20.91 3.85
C ILE A 101 -7.21 19.88 4.95
N GLY A 102 -7.94 20.29 6.00
CA GLY A 102 -8.37 19.40 7.07
C GLY A 102 -9.20 18.23 6.57
N LEU A 103 -10.21 18.50 5.72
CA LEU A 103 -11.03 17.46 5.09
C LEU A 103 -10.17 16.50 4.25
N TRP A 104 -9.28 17.04 3.41
CA TRP A 104 -8.37 16.25 2.58
C TRP A 104 -7.46 15.35 3.42
N LEU A 105 -6.93 15.86 4.54
CA LEU A 105 -6.11 15.08 5.47
C LEU A 105 -6.93 14.02 6.21
N ILE A 106 -8.15 14.32 6.64
CA ILE A 106 -9.04 13.34 7.30
C ILE A 106 -9.32 12.17 6.36
N CYS A 107 -9.62 12.44 5.09
CA CYS A 107 -9.77 11.38 4.08
C CYS A 107 -8.50 10.54 3.94
N GLY A 108 -7.32 11.18 3.89
CA GLY A 108 -6.03 10.48 3.84
C GLY A 108 -5.78 9.59 5.07
N VAL A 109 -6.09 10.08 6.28
CA VAL A 109 -5.96 9.33 7.54
C VAL A 109 -6.92 8.15 7.57
N ALA A 110 -8.19 8.35 7.19
CA ALA A 110 -9.17 7.28 7.13
C ALA A 110 -8.74 6.15 6.17
N ALA A 111 -8.18 6.52 5.01
CA ALA A 111 -7.63 5.57 4.05
C ALA A 111 -6.41 4.83 4.59
N ALA A 112 -5.51 5.55 5.27
CA ALA A 112 -4.34 4.97 5.92
C ALA A 112 -4.75 3.90 6.95
N LEU A 113 -5.73 4.22 7.79
CA LEU A 113 -6.25 3.28 8.80
C LEU A 113 -6.94 2.08 8.15
N LEU A 114 -7.78 2.30 7.14
CA LEU A 114 -8.50 1.22 6.46
C LEU A 114 -7.54 0.23 5.79
N VAL A 115 -6.59 0.72 4.99
CA VAL A 115 -5.66 -0.14 4.25
C VAL A 115 -4.62 -0.75 5.19
N GLY A 116 -4.13 0.01 6.18
CA GLY A 116 -3.27 -0.51 7.22
C GLY A 116 -3.94 -1.67 7.95
N LEU A 117 -5.21 -1.51 8.34
CA LEU A 117 -5.98 -2.53 9.06
C LEU A 117 -6.21 -3.76 8.21
N TRP A 118 -6.55 -3.56 6.94
CA TRP A 118 -6.64 -4.65 5.99
C TRP A 118 -5.32 -5.43 5.90
N CYS A 119 -4.17 -4.76 5.75
CA CYS A 119 -2.87 -5.42 5.73
C CYS A 119 -2.58 -6.18 7.04
N ALA A 120 -2.94 -5.63 8.20
CA ALA A 120 -2.79 -6.32 9.48
C ALA A 120 -3.70 -7.55 9.58
N LEU A 121 -4.95 -7.45 9.12
CA LEU A 121 -5.90 -8.56 9.11
C LEU A 121 -5.44 -9.67 8.19
N VAL A 122 -4.98 -9.37 6.97
CA VAL A 122 -4.45 -10.35 6.01
C VAL A 122 -3.24 -11.09 6.59
N GLN A 123 -2.31 -10.38 7.22
CA GLN A 123 -1.13 -10.98 7.86
C GLN A 123 -1.51 -11.87 9.06
N ARG A 124 -2.50 -11.45 9.86
CA ARG A 124 -3.02 -12.26 10.98
C ARG A 124 -3.79 -13.49 10.51
N ALA A 125 -4.58 -13.35 9.45
CA ALA A 125 -5.41 -14.41 8.90
C ALA A 125 -4.58 -15.55 8.30
N GLY A 126 -3.44 -15.24 7.67
CA GLY A 126 -2.39 -16.18 7.27
C GLY A 126 -2.86 -17.38 6.42
N PRO A 127 -2.41 -17.56 5.16
CA PRO A 127 -2.81 -18.72 4.34
C PRO A 127 -2.50 -20.08 5.01
N ALA A 128 -1.48 -20.14 5.87
CA ALA A 128 -1.12 -21.32 6.66
C ALA A 128 -2.13 -21.67 7.78
N ARG A 129 -2.85 -20.68 8.36
CA ARG A 129 -3.85 -20.92 9.43
C ARG A 129 -5.18 -21.45 8.87
N LEU A 130 -5.61 -20.97 7.71
CA LEU A 130 -6.80 -21.50 7.04
C LEU A 130 -6.58 -22.91 6.48
N SER A 131 -5.39 -23.17 5.92
CA SER A 131 -5.04 -24.52 5.44
C SER A 131 -4.82 -25.51 6.59
N THR A 132 -4.29 -25.09 7.75
CA THR A 132 -4.27 -25.94 8.96
C THR A 132 -5.65 -26.12 9.59
N ALA A 133 -6.53 -25.11 9.56
CA ALA A 133 -7.89 -25.23 10.05
C ALA A 133 -8.77 -26.17 9.19
N LEU A 134 -8.58 -26.18 7.87
CA LEU A 134 -9.30 -27.07 6.94
C LEU A 134 -8.74 -28.49 6.90
N SER A 135 -7.46 -28.70 7.23
CA SER A 135 -6.87 -30.05 7.33
C SER A 135 -7.04 -30.70 8.70
N ALA A 136 -7.51 -29.94 9.70
CA ALA A 136 -7.84 -30.42 11.03
C ALA A 136 -9.36 -30.62 11.27
N ALA A 137 -10.20 -30.35 10.26
CA ALA A 137 -11.65 -30.56 10.26
C ALA A 137 -12.01 -31.81 9.44
#